data_AF-A0A938ICF7-F1
#
_entry.id   AF-A0A938ICF7-F1
#
_cell.length_a   1.000
_cell.length_b   1.000
_cell.length_c   1.000
_cell.angle_alpha   90.00
_cell.angle_beta   90.00
_cell.angle_gamma   90.00
#
_symmetry.space_group_name_H-M   'P 1'
#
loop_
_entity.id
_entity.type
_entity.pdbx_description
1 polymer ?
#
loop_
_entity_poly.entity_id
_entity_poly.type
_entity_poly.pdbx_seq_one_letter_code
_entity_poly.pdbx_strand_id
1 'polypeptide(L)'
;MSKRHRPRHKHFKFNKPHGGAGGPPGGGHGGGFHPAPRGAGATLAVTYEEVRVDPAVLPADLDEAAWVEFEAQLPPAPKRGKKKASAFHELQALTLSELHELAEAEELGKTVENLSGKKRGELVFEIARARLLERAAMTTVGLAEVQRDGYAFLRIAKNSYLASAEDVFVPPSLVQRYGMRTGMTVEGELRPPRDSERVFCLHSIASLDHRPPEQAATRTPFRELVPLYPTQRLTLEGSPDNPIEMRIMDLVAPIGRGQRALIVAPPRTGKTVLLQQIARSIVANAPDVHLIILLVDERPEEVTDMERTIPGTKREVVSSTFDEPAARHLKVADMVIQKARCLVEAGHHVAILLDSITRLARAANNEAPANGKLLSGGIEATALQFPKRFFGSARNIEDGGSLTILGTALIETGSKMDEVIFEEFKGTGNSELVLDRRLSDRRIFPAIDINRSGTRKEELLFTKEEMPRIYMLHKVLNEMDPVESMETLIQKVRRTQVNGQFLMSIGS
;
A
#
# COMPACT_ATOMS: atom_id res chain seq x y z
N MET A 1 41.83 -30.60 -24.97
CA MET A 1 42.03 -31.81 -24.14
C MET A 1 42.36 -31.37 -22.72
N SER A 2 41.36 -31.46 -21.85
CA SER A 2 41.32 -30.89 -20.49
C SER A 2 41.99 -31.82 -19.48
N LYS A 3 43.00 -31.32 -18.75
CA LYS A 3 43.56 -31.99 -17.57
C LYS A 3 42.83 -31.46 -16.32
N ARG A 4 41.98 -32.33 -15.76
CA ARG A 4 41.25 -32.11 -14.50
C ARG A 4 42.21 -31.95 -13.32
N HIS A 5 42.07 -30.85 -12.58
CA HIS A 5 42.70 -30.64 -11.28
C HIS A 5 41.61 -30.76 -10.20
N ARG A 6 41.74 -31.75 -9.30
CA ARG A 6 40.85 -31.92 -8.13
C ARG A 6 41.19 -30.86 -7.07
N PRO A 7 40.21 -30.19 -6.42
CA PRO A 7 40.49 -29.31 -5.30
C PRO A 7 40.66 -30.09 -3.99
N ARG A 8 41.66 -29.70 -3.20
CA ARG A 8 42.02 -30.23 -1.87
C ARG A 8 41.01 -29.78 -0.80
N HIS A 9 40.51 -30.72 -0.01
CA HIS A 9 39.80 -30.44 1.25
C HIS A 9 40.75 -29.82 2.29
N LYS A 10 40.32 -28.71 2.91
CA LYS A 10 41.02 -28.07 4.04
C LYS A 10 40.52 -28.68 5.35
N HIS A 11 41.41 -29.33 6.08
CA HIS A 11 41.21 -29.75 7.47
C HIS A 11 41.19 -28.53 8.41
N PHE A 12 40.11 -28.35 9.17
CA PHE A 12 40.06 -27.45 10.32
C PHE A 12 40.64 -28.16 11.55
N LYS A 13 41.73 -27.63 12.12
CA LYS A 13 42.35 -28.12 13.35
C LYS A 13 41.60 -27.56 14.58
N PHE A 14 41.17 -28.46 15.45
CA PHE A 14 40.75 -28.16 16.83
C PHE A 14 41.98 -27.83 17.69
N ASN A 15 41.91 -26.76 18.47
CA ASN A 15 42.91 -26.45 19.50
C ASN A 15 42.30 -26.68 20.89
N LYS A 16 42.99 -27.45 21.74
CA LYS A 16 42.71 -27.65 23.17
C LYS A 16 43.84 -27.01 24.02
N PRO A 17 43.62 -26.78 25.34
CA PRO A 17 44.15 -25.65 26.08
C PRO A 17 45.37 -25.98 26.97
N HIS A 18 46.07 -24.93 27.41
CA HIS A 18 46.97 -24.96 28.57
C HIS A 18 46.59 -23.86 29.56
N GLY A 19 46.72 -24.17 30.85
CA GLY A 19 46.30 -23.34 31.97
C GLY A 19 47.41 -22.92 32.94
N GLY A 20 46.98 -22.23 34.01
CA GLY A 20 47.74 -21.82 35.21
C GLY A 20 48.29 -20.39 35.13
N ALA A 21 48.23 -19.51 36.15
CA ALA A 21 47.72 -19.53 37.52
C ALA A 21 47.75 -18.08 38.10
N GLY A 22 46.92 -17.77 39.12
CA GLY A 22 47.16 -16.67 40.10
C GLY A 22 46.07 -15.59 40.26
N GLY A 23 45.29 -15.62 41.37
CA GLY A 23 44.29 -14.59 41.79
C GLY A 23 44.87 -13.47 42.71
N PRO A 24 44.11 -12.76 43.59
CA PRO A 24 42.65 -12.71 43.88
C PRO A 24 42.10 -11.23 44.03
N PRO A 25 41.07 -10.91 44.84
CA PRO A 25 39.63 -10.96 44.53
C PRO A 25 38.93 -9.57 44.54
N GLY A 26 37.81 -9.42 43.82
CA GLY A 26 36.97 -8.22 43.90
C GLY A 26 35.54 -8.51 43.45
N GLY A 27 34.57 -8.34 44.36
CA GLY A 27 33.19 -8.81 44.21
C GLY A 27 32.33 -8.03 43.22
N GLY A 28 31.32 -8.71 42.69
CA GLY A 28 30.27 -8.14 41.87
C GLY A 28 29.15 -9.16 41.63
N HIS A 29 28.03 -8.97 42.30
CA HIS A 29 26.82 -9.78 42.21
C HIS A 29 26.29 -9.87 40.77
N GLY A 30 26.24 -11.08 40.21
CA GLY A 30 25.49 -11.43 39.00
C GLY A 30 24.46 -12.50 39.32
N GLY A 31 23.18 -12.12 39.31
CA GLY A 31 22.05 -13.02 39.56
C GLY A 31 21.94 -14.09 38.48
N GLY A 32 22.25 -15.34 38.86
CA GLY A 32 22.05 -16.52 38.01
C GLY A 32 20.57 -16.86 37.87
N PHE A 33 20.10 -16.90 36.63
CA PHE A 33 18.78 -17.40 36.24
C PHE A 33 18.78 -18.93 36.37
N HIS A 34 18.10 -19.45 37.40
CA HIS A 34 17.78 -20.89 37.50
C HIS A 34 16.48 -21.16 36.72
N PRO A 35 16.45 -22.04 35.71
CA PRO A 35 15.19 -22.46 35.10
C PRO A 35 14.41 -23.33 36.08
N ALA A 36 13.16 -22.94 36.34
CA ALA A 36 12.19 -23.69 37.14
C ALA A 36 11.86 -25.06 36.49
N PRO A 37 11.48 -26.08 37.27
CA PRO A 37 11.14 -27.40 36.74
C PRO A 37 9.87 -27.32 35.89
N ARG A 38 9.93 -27.90 34.69
CA ARG A 38 8.81 -27.97 33.73
C ARG A 38 7.64 -28.75 34.34
N GLY A 39 6.52 -28.07 34.56
CA GLY A 39 5.23 -28.70 34.82
C GLY A 39 4.73 -29.46 33.60
N ALA A 40 4.10 -30.61 33.85
CA ALA A 40 3.54 -31.51 32.85
C ALA A 40 2.37 -30.84 32.10
N GLY A 41 2.63 -30.37 30.88
CA GLY A 41 1.60 -30.06 29.89
C GLY A 41 1.58 -31.17 28.84
N ALA A 42 0.39 -31.68 28.53
CA ALA A 42 0.16 -32.77 27.58
C ALA A 42 0.82 -32.46 26.23
N THR A 43 1.90 -33.19 25.95
CA THR A 43 2.59 -33.17 24.66
C THR A 43 1.79 -34.03 23.69
N LEU A 44 1.33 -33.46 22.59
CA LEU A 44 0.96 -34.23 21.40
C LEU A 44 2.25 -34.89 20.89
N ALA A 45 2.52 -36.08 21.42
CA ALA A 45 3.61 -36.92 21.02
C ALA A 45 3.37 -37.38 19.57
N VAL A 46 3.91 -36.63 18.61
CA VAL A 46 4.22 -37.21 17.31
C VAL A 46 5.38 -38.17 17.59
N THR A 47 5.07 -39.45 17.76
CA THR A 47 6.06 -40.52 17.79
C THR A 47 6.70 -40.58 16.42
N TYR A 48 7.75 -39.77 16.20
CA TYR A 48 8.81 -40.23 15.34
C TYR A 48 9.43 -41.41 16.08
N GLU A 49 9.36 -42.62 15.53
CA GLU A 49 10.34 -43.62 15.94
C GLU A 49 11.70 -42.93 15.86
N GLU A 50 12.39 -42.81 17.00
CA GLU A 50 13.78 -42.36 16.99
C GLU A 50 14.55 -43.39 16.18
N VAL A 51 14.69 -43.15 14.87
CA VAL A 51 15.62 -43.89 14.04
C VAL A 51 17.00 -43.45 14.50
N ARG A 52 17.51 -44.11 15.55
CA ARG A 52 18.88 -43.96 16.00
C ARG A 52 19.76 -44.69 15.00
N VAL A 53 20.30 -43.93 14.06
CA VAL A 53 21.35 -44.41 13.17
C VAL A 53 22.61 -44.54 14.01
N ASP A 54 23.08 -45.78 14.24
CA ASP A 54 24.37 -46.03 14.87
C ASP A 54 25.49 -45.63 13.89
N PRO A 55 26.28 -44.59 14.18
CA PRO A 55 27.35 -44.15 13.29
C PRO A 55 28.44 -45.20 13.08
N ALA A 56 28.56 -46.19 13.98
CA ALA A 56 29.52 -47.28 13.88
C ALA A 56 29.06 -48.41 12.93
N VAL A 57 27.78 -48.45 12.57
CA VAL A 57 27.19 -49.44 11.65
C VAL A 57 27.03 -48.85 10.23
N LEU A 58 27.25 -47.54 10.08
CA LEU A 58 27.29 -46.90 8.77
C LEU A 58 28.51 -47.41 7.99
N PRO A 59 28.33 -48.04 6.82
CA PRO A 59 29.44 -48.55 6.03
C PRO A 59 30.44 -47.43 5.71
N ALA A 60 31.70 -47.65 6.09
CA ALA A 60 32.80 -46.78 5.70
C ALA A 60 32.92 -46.84 4.17
N ASP A 61 32.62 -45.71 3.53
CA ASP A 61 32.74 -45.48 2.09
C ASP A 61 32.05 -46.53 1.21
N LEU A 62 30.71 -46.50 1.17
CA LEU A 62 29.94 -47.22 0.14
C LEU A 62 30.50 -46.87 -1.25
N ASP A 63 30.82 -47.89 -2.04
CA ASP A 63 31.14 -47.70 -3.45
C ASP A 63 29.88 -47.27 -4.23
N GLU A 64 30.07 -46.81 -5.47
CA GLU A 64 28.98 -46.24 -6.29
C GLU A 64 27.87 -47.28 -6.57
N ALA A 65 28.20 -48.58 -6.59
CA ALA A 65 27.23 -49.66 -6.78
C ALA A 65 26.43 -49.95 -5.50
N ALA A 66 27.10 -50.00 -4.35
CA ALA A 66 26.47 -50.20 -3.04
C ALA A 66 25.60 -49.00 -2.65
N TRP A 67 25.94 -47.78 -3.11
CA TRP A 67 25.08 -46.61 -2.98
C TRP A 67 23.77 -46.73 -3.76
N VAL A 68 23.82 -47.20 -5.00
CA VAL A 68 22.63 -47.40 -5.83
C VAL A 68 21.74 -48.49 -5.25
N GLU A 69 22.33 -49.57 -4.74
CA GLU A 69 21.59 -50.66 -4.09
C GLU A 69 20.95 -50.20 -2.76
N PHE A 70 21.65 -49.40 -1.96
CA PHE A 70 21.12 -48.81 -0.75
C PHE A 70 19.98 -47.81 -1.03
N GLU A 71 20.13 -46.93 -2.02
CA GLU A 71 19.04 -46.03 -2.47
C GLU A 71 17.81 -46.80 -2.95
N ALA A 72 18.00 -47.93 -3.62
CA ALA A 72 16.89 -48.78 -4.09
C ALA A 72 16.14 -49.47 -2.93
N GLN A 73 16.80 -49.69 -1.79
CA GLN A 73 16.21 -50.27 -0.58
C GLN A 73 15.49 -49.22 0.29
N LEU A 74 15.75 -47.93 0.09
CA LEU A 74 15.04 -46.88 0.80
C LEU A 74 13.56 -46.89 0.38
N PRO A 75 12.62 -46.79 1.34
CA PRO A 75 11.22 -46.67 1.00
C PRO A 75 11.04 -45.44 0.09
N PRO A 76 10.30 -45.55 -1.02
CA PRO A 76 10.09 -44.42 -1.90
C PRO A 76 9.49 -43.29 -1.07
N ALA A 77 10.12 -42.10 -1.13
CA ALA A 77 9.62 -40.94 -0.41
C ALA A 77 8.12 -40.80 -0.69
N PRO A 78 7.26 -40.70 0.35
CA PRO A 78 5.83 -40.69 0.15
C PRO A 78 5.49 -39.56 -0.82
N LYS A 79 5.00 -39.94 -2.02
CA LYS A 79 4.51 -39.00 -3.03
C LYS A 79 3.19 -38.41 -2.53
N ARG A 80 3.27 -37.52 -1.54
CA ARG A 80 2.14 -36.69 -1.14
C ARG A 80 1.93 -35.67 -2.26
N GLY A 81 0.73 -35.66 -2.83
CA GLY A 81 0.36 -34.64 -3.82
C GLY A 81 0.68 -33.26 -3.25
N LYS A 82 1.34 -32.41 -4.05
CA LYS A 82 1.61 -31.02 -3.65
C LYS A 82 0.26 -30.38 -3.35
N LYS A 83 -0.03 -30.14 -2.06
CA LYS A 83 -1.20 -29.33 -1.67
C LYS A 83 -1.08 -27.97 -2.35
N LYS A 84 -2.20 -27.46 -2.88
CA LYS A 84 -2.24 -26.20 -3.62
C LYS A 84 -1.68 -25.09 -2.73
N ALA A 85 -0.77 -24.28 -3.27
CA ALA A 85 -0.29 -23.10 -2.55
C ALA A 85 -1.48 -22.18 -2.24
N SER A 86 -1.53 -21.64 -1.02
CA SER A 86 -2.58 -20.73 -0.59
C SER A 86 -2.02 -19.35 -0.28
N ALA A 87 -2.78 -18.30 -0.53
CA ALA A 87 -2.37 -16.95 -0.18
C ALA A 87 -2.92 -16.54 1.20
N PHE A 88 -2.04 -16.08 2.09
CA PHE A 88 -2.42 -15.60 3.42
C PHE A 88 -3.34 -14.39 3.36
N HIS A 89 -3.14 -13.50 2.37
CA HIS A 89 -3.96 -12.31 2.20
C HIS A 89 -5.42 -12.64 1.81
N GLU A 90 -5.66 -13.79 1.17
CA GLU A 90 -7.03 -14.27 0.89
C GLU A 90 -7.76 -14.61 2.19
N LEU A 91 -7.08 -15.27 3.14
CA LEU A 91 -7.64 -15.53 4.47
C LEU A 91 -7.89 -14.24 5.26
N GLN A 92 -6.96 -13.29 5.17
CA GLN A 92 -7.11 -11.97 5.80
C GLN A 92 -8.29 -11.19 5.20
N ALA A 93 -8.67 -11.43 3.94
CA ALA A 93 -9.79 -10.78 3.28
C ALA A 93 -11.16 -11.26 3.76
N LEU A 94 -11.26 -12.50 4.27
CA LEU A 94 -12.53 -13.09 4.71
C LEU A 94 -13.15 -12.40 5.94
N THR A 95 -14.46 -12.52 6.04
CA THR A 95 -15.29 -12.15 7.18
C THR A 95 -15.25 -13.24 8.26
N LEU A 96 -15.73 -12.91 9.47
CA LEU A 96 -15.78 -13.88 10.57
C LEU A 96 -16.65 -15.11 10.22
N SER A 97 -17.79 -14.90 9.56
CA SER A 97 -18.69 -15.99 9.14
C SER A 97 -18.00 -16.92 8.16
N GLU A 98 -17.40 -16.37 7.11
CA GLU A 98 -16.67 -17.15 6.09
C GLU A 98 -15.50 -17.93 6.70
N LEU A 99 -14.82 -17.37 7.70
CA LEU A 99 -13.74 -18.05 8.41
C LEU A 99 -14.24 -19.22 9.26
N HIS A 100 -15.40 -19.10 9.91
CA HIS A 100 -16.02 -20.23 10.62
C HIS A 100 -16.43 -21.34 9.66
N GLU A 101 -17.10 -21.00 8.56
CA GLU A 101 -17.48 -21.95 7.51
C GLU A 101 -16.25 -22.68 6.95
N LEU A 102 -15.17 -21.94 6.68
CA LEU A 102 -13.92 -22.51 6.18
C LEU A 102 -13.25 -23.41 7.22
N ALA A 103 -13.24 -23.01 8.50
CA ALA A 103 -12.66 -23.80 9.57
C ALA A 103 -13.43 -25.10 9.83
N GLU A 104 -14.76 -25.09 9.68
CA GLU A 104 -15.59 -26.28 9.74
C GLU A 104 -15.34 -27.21 8.55
N ALA A 105 -15.28 -26.65 7.33
CA ALA A 105 -15.00 -27.40 6.11
C ALA A 105 -13.61 -28.08 6.11
N GLU A 106 -12.62 -27.45 6.76
CA GLU A 106 -11.28 -28.01 6.95
C GLU A 106 -11.16 -28.88 8.23
N GLU A 107 -12.28 -29.14 8.91
CA GLU A 107 -12.36 -29.98 10.13
C GLU A 107 -11.43 -29.54 11.28
N LEU A 108 -11.12 -28.24 11.39
CA LEU A 108 -10.20 -27.73 12.41
C LEU A 108 -10.71 -27.98 13.84
N GLY A 109 -12.01 -28.15 14.03
CA GLY A 109 -12.61 -28.47 15.33
C GLY A 109 -12.09 -29.77 15.97
N LYS A 110 -11.41 -30.64 15.21
CA LYS A 110 -10.75 -31.85 15.73
C LYS A 110 -9.39 -31.56 16.39
N THR A 111 -8.75 -30.44 16.06
CA THR A 111 -7.38 -30.10 16.48
C THR A 111 -7.30 -28.82 17.30
N VAL A 112 -8.29 -27.93 17.16
CA VAL A 112 -8.32 -26.61 17.77
C VAL A 112 -9.47 -26.53 18.77
N GLU A 113 -9.14 -26.34 20.04
CA GLU A 113 -10.14 -26.17 21.10
C GLU A 113 -10.89 -24.83 20.99
N ASN A 114 -12.19 -24.86 21.32
CA ASN A 114 -13.08 -23.69 21.39
C ASN A 114 -13.09 -22.82 20.11
N LEU A 115 -13.21 -23.45 18.94
CA LEU A 115 -13.20 -22.76 17.65
C LEU A 115 -14.32 -21.71 17.51
N SER A 116 -15.50 -21.97 18.07
CA SER A 116 -16.66 -21.06 18.03
C SER A 116 -16.46 -19.77 18.84
N GLY A 117 -15.63 -19.79 19.88
CA GLY A 117 -15.34 -18.62 20.71
C GLY A 117 -14.18 -17.76 20.24
N LYS A 118 -13.45 -18.18 19.20
CA LYS A 118 -12.26 -17.48 18.71
C LYS A 118 -12.63 -16.20 17.97
N LYS A 119 -11.83 -15.16 18.19
CA LYS A 119 -11.94 -13.92 17.43
C LYS A 119 -11.46 -14.12 16.00
N ARG A 120 -11.85 -13.22 15.09
CA ARG A 120 -11.47 -13.26 13.68
C ARG A 120 -9.98 -13.50 13.45
N GLY A 121 -9.11 -12.70 14.07
CA GLY A 121 -7.66 -12.83 13.89
C GLY A 121 -7.08 -14.15 14.41
N GLU A 122 -7.70 -14.72 15.46
CA GLU A 122 -7.33 -16.03 15.98
C GLU A 122 -7.73 -17.14 15.01
N LEU A 123 -8.90 -17.05 14.38
CA LEU A 123 -9.31 -18.01 13.34
C LEU A 123 -8.41 -17.95 12.12
N VAL A 124 -8.06 -16.75 11.65
CA VAL A 124 -7.08 -16.58 10.56
C VAL A 124 -5.77 -17.27 10.91
N PHE A 125 -5.29 -17.10 12.14
CA PHE A 125 -4.07 -17.75 12.61
C PHE A 125 -4.18 -19.28 12.65
N GLU A 126 -5.25 -19.83 13.23
CA GLU A 126 -5.39 -21.29 13.34
C GLU A 126 -5.54 -21.96 11.97
N ILE A 127 -6.33 -21.39 11.05
CA ILE A 127 -6.50 -21.90 9.68
C ILE A 127 -5.16 -21.86 8.95
N ALA A 128 -4.46 -20.73 8.98
CA ALA A 128 -3.15 -20.61 8.33
C ALA A 128 -2.10 -21.54 8.94
N ARG A 129 -2.09 -21.70 10.27
CA ARG A 129 -1.21 -22.62 10.99
C ARG A 129 -1.47 -24.06 10.60
N ALA A 130 -2.74 -24.50 10.58
CA ALA A 130 -3.11 -25.85 10.18
C ALA A 130 -2.61 -26.16 8.76
N ARG A 131 -2.92 -25.27 7.80
CA ARG A 131 -2.47 -25.41 6.40
C ARG A 131 -0.93 -25.48 6.27
N LEU A 132 -0.21 -24.62 7.00
CA LEU A 132 1.26 -24.61 7.00
C LEU A 132 1.87 -25.88 7.61
N LEU A 133 1.31 -26.40 8.71
CA LEU A 133 1.77 -27.64 9.35
C LEU A 133 1.55 -28.86 8.45
N GLU A 134 0.51 -28.83 7.62
CA GLU A 134 0.27 -29.83 6.58
C GLU A 134 1.17 -29.68 5.33
N ARG A 135 2.19 -28.83 5.40
CA ARG A 135 3.14 -28.50 4.33
C ARG A 135 2.50 -27.88 3.08
N ALA A 136 1.37 -27.19 3.23
CA ALA A 136 0.90 -26.30 2.18
C ALA A 136 1.77 -25.04 2.16
N ALA A 137 2.38 -24.73 1.01
CA ALA A 137 3.11 -23.47 0.85
C ALA A 137 2.13 -22.29 0.98
N MET A 138 2.49 -21.29 1.78
CA MET A 138 1.65 -20.11 1.98
C MET A 138 2.41 -18.84 1.64
N THR A 139 1.91 -18.08 0.67
CA THR A 139 2.47 -16.78 0.29
C THR A 139 1.79 -15.66 1.06
N THR A 140 2.49 -14.55 1.26
CA THR A 140 1.95 -13.34 1.87
C THR A 140 2.37 -12.12 1.08
N VAL A 141 1.55 -11.07 1.15
CA VAL A 141 1.86 -9.75 0.62
C VAL A 141 1.55 -8.73 1.71
N GLY A 142 2.45 -7.79 1.93
CA GLY A 142 2.19 -6.68 2.85
C GLY A 142 3.22 -5.57 2.77
N LEU A 143 2.88 -4.44 3.40
CA LEU A 143 3.71 -3.26 3.45
C LEU A 143 4.69 -3.35 4.62
N ALA A 144 5.99 -3.32 4.36
CA ALA A 144 7.00 -3.34 5.41
C ALA A 144 6.93 -2.06 6.26
N GLU A 145 6.84 -2.23 7.58
CA GLU A 145 7.13 -1.21 8.57
C GLU A 145 8.35 -1.62 9.39
N VAL A 146 9.51 -1.02 9.06
CA VAL A 146 10.78 -1.31 9.72
C VAL A 146 10.82 -0.62 11.09
N GLN A 147 11.13 -1.40 12.11
CA GLN A 147 11.25 -0.95 13.50
C GLN A 147 12.69 -0.51 13.81
N ARG A 148 12.87 0.19 14.94
CA ARG A 148 14.17 0.72 15.36
C ARG A 148 15.25 -0.37 15.53
N ASP A 149 14.84 -1.57 15.97
CA ASP A 149 15.75 -2.69 16.18
C ASP A 149 16.06 -3.48 14.89
N GLY A 150 15.64 -2.98 13.72
CA GLY A 150 16.00 -3.51 12.41
C GLY A 150 15.18 -4.69 11.90
N TYR A 151 14.22 -5.21 12.68
CA TYR A 151 13.18 -6.10 12.17
C TYR A 151 12.02 -5.29 11.56
N ALA A 152 11.10 -5.96 10.84
CA ALA A 152 9.91 -5.30 10.30
C ALA A 152 8.64 -6.11 10.55
N PHE A 153 7.49 -5.45 10.43
CA PHE A 153 6.19 -6.11 10.30
C PHE A 153 5.60 -5.81 8.93
N LEU A 154 4.97 -6.80 8.31
CA LEU A 154 4.16 -6.58 7.10
C LEU A 154 2.75 -6.17 7.52
N ARG A 155 2.40 -4.92 7.24
CA ARG A 155 1.07 -4.35 7.47
C ARG A 155 0.20 -4.50 6.24
N ILE A 156 -1.12 -4.58 6.42
CA ILE A 156 -2.07 -4.75 5.31
C ILE A 156 -3.01 -3.55 5.18
N ALA A 157 -3.47 -3.29 3.94
CA ALA A 157 -4.38 -2.20 3.62
C ALA A 157 -5.72 -2.32 4.38
N LYS A 158 -6.21 -3.54 4.60
CA LYS A 158 -7.47 -3.82 5.34
C LYS A 158 -7.45 -3.27 6.78
N ASN A 159 -6.27 -3.18 7.39
CA ASN A 159 -6.08 -2.60 8.73
C ASN A 159 -5.49 -1.18 8.66
N SER A 160 -5.65 -0.50 7.53
CA SER A 160 -5.12 0.84 7.24
C SER A 160 -3.62 0.98 7.52
N TYR A 161 -2.85 -0.07 7.26
CA TYR A 161 -1.42 -0.14 7.55
C TYR A 161 -1.01 0.07 9.01
N LEU A 162 -1.95 -0.15 9.94
CA LEU A 162 -1.67 -0.17 11.37
C LEU A 162 -1.31 -1.57 11.87
N ALA A 163 -0.77 -1.60 13.08
CA ALA A 163 -0.45 -2.83 13.78
C ALA A 163 -1.70 -3.67 14.04
N SER A 164 -1.59 -4.96 13.74
CA SER A 164 -2.62 -5.96 13.91
C SER A 164 -2.02 -7.29 14.36
N ALA A 165 -2.86 -8.14 14.98
CA ALA A 165 -2.48 -9.51 15.32
C ALA A 165 -2.22 -10.39 14.08
N GLU A 166 -2.74 -9.97 12.91
CA GLU A 166 -2.59 -10.67 11.63
C GLU A 166 -1.28 -10.32 10.91
N ASP A 167 -0.42 -9.47 11.49
CA ASP A 167 0.80 -9.02 10.84
C ASP A 167 1.89 -10.10 10.79
N VAL A 168 2.70 -10.04 9.74
CA VAL A 168 3.80 -11.00 9.53
C VAL A 168 5.11 -10.38 9.99
N PHE A 169 5.84 -11.08 10.86
CA PHE A 169 7.16 -10.69 11.32
C PHE A 169 8.23 -10.95 10.25
N VAL A 170 9.07 -9.96 9.97
CA VAL A 170 10.22 -10.04 9.07
C VAL A 170 11.51 -9.97 9.88
N PRO A 171 12.33 -11.04 9.88
CA PRO A 171 13.61 -11.06 10.58
C PRO A 171 14.57 -9.95 10.14
N PRO A 172 15.39 -9.40 11.06
CA PRO A 172 16.40 -8.39 10.72
C PRO A 172 17.35 -8.82 9.60
N SER A 173 17.67 -10.11 9.51
CA SER A 173 18.54 -10.65 8.47
C SER A 173 17.97 -10.47 7.07
N LEU A 174 16.65 -10.60 6.89
CA LEU A 174 16.00 -10.35 5.60
C LEU A 174 15.93 -8.84 5.31
N VAL A 175 15.61 -8.02 6.31
CA VAL A 175 15.58 -6.56 6.18
C VAL A 175 16.95 -6.04 5.73
N GLN A 176 18.03 -6.46 6.41
CA GLN A 176 19.39 -6.04 6.09
C GLN A 176 19.86 -6.58 4.73
N ARG A 177 19.61 -7.86 4.44
CA ARG A 177 20.06 -8.49 3.18
C ARG A 177 19.54 -7.78 1.94
N TYR A 178 18.27 -7.34 1.96
CA TYR A 178 17.63 -6.70 0.80
C TYR A 178 17.50 -5.18 0.94
N GLY A 179 18.08 -4.56 1.97
CA GLY A 179 18.00 -3.12 2.18
C GLY A 179 16.57 -2.61 2.35
N MET A 180 15.72 -3.38 3.04
CA MET A 180 14.31 -3.05 3.19
C MET A 180 14.11 -1.78 4.01
N ARG A 181 13.10 -1.02 3.64
CA ARG A 181 12.72 0.26 4.27
C ARG A 181 11.20 0.35 4.37
N THR A 182 10.74 1.16 5.31
CA THR A 182 9.31 1.37 5.53
C THR A 182 8.66 1.87 4.24
N GLY A 183 7.56 1.23 3.84
CA GLY A 183 6.85 1.53 2.60
C GLY A 183 7.11 0.54 1.46
N MET A 184 8.08 -0.37 1.57
CA MET A 184 8.25 -1.40 0.54
C MET A 184 7.15 -2.45 0.61
N THR A 185 6.55 -2.78 -0.55
CA THR A 185 5.61 -3.89 -0.67
C THR A 185 6.39 -5.19 -0.79
N VAL A 186 6.18 -6.12 0.13
CA VAL A 186 6.91 -7.37 0.22
C VAL A 186 5.98 -8.50 -0.15
N GLU A 187 6.41 -9.34 -1.08
CA GLU A 187 5.79 -10.62 -1.37
C GLU A 187 6.77 -11.74 -1.01
N GLY A 188 6.29 -12.79 -0.37
CA GLY A 188 7.16 -13.90 0.02
C GLY A 188 6.41 -15.05 0.66
N GLU A 189 7.16 -16.04 1.13
CA GLU A 189 6.60 -17.26 1.70
C GLU A 189 6.68 -17.23 3.23
N LEU A 190 5.62 -17.69 3.88
CA LEU A 190 5.57 -17.90 5.32
C LEU A 190 6.23 -19.24 5.67
N ARG A 191 6.91 -19.29 6.82
CA ARG A 191 7.26 -20.56 7.45
C ARG A 191 6.20 -20.99 8.46
N PRO A 192 6.09 -22.30 8.73
CA PRO A 192 5.33 -22.78 9.88
C PRO A 192 5.76 -22.07 11.17
N PRO A 193 4.80 -21.61 11.99
CA PRO A 193 5.10 -21.01 13.28
C PRO A 193 5.61 -22.07 14.26
N ARG A 194 6.52 -21.70 15.15
CA ARG A 194 6.94 -22.53 16.30
C ARG A 194 5.89 -22.45 17.40
N ASP A 195 5.85 -23.41 18.32
CA ASP A 195 4.82 -23.47 19.37
C ASP A 195 4.73 -22.21 20.25
N SER A 196 5.84 -21.48 20.44
CA SER A 196 5.87 -20.23 21.20
C SER A 196 5.53 -18.98 20.39
N GLU A 197 5.42 -19.10 19.06
CA GLU A 197 5.22 -17.95 18.17
C GLU A 197 3.73 -17.64 18.01
N ARG A 198 3.37 -16.40 18.32
CA ARG A 198 2.00 -15.88 18.20
C ARG A 198 1.73 -15.11 16.90
N VAL A 199 2.76 -14.97 16.06
CA VAL A 199 2.71 -14.27 14.77
C VAL A 199 3.45 -15.10 13.73
N PHE A 200 3.02 -15.03 12.48
CA PHE A 200 3.74 -15.69 11.39
C PHE A 200 5.05 -14.97 11.08
N CYS A 201 5.99 -15.72 10.52
CA CYS A 201 7.30 -15.21 10.16
C CYS A 201 7.57 -15.45 8.68
N LEU A 202 8.10 -14.42 8.01
CA LEU A 202 8.54 -14.51 6.64
C LEU A 202 9.78 -15.40 6.52
N HIS A 203 9.72 -16.39 5.65
CA HIS A 203 10.82 -17.31 5.38
C HIS A 203 11.74 -16.80 4.27
N SER A 204 11.14 -16.41 3.15
CA SER A 204 11.81 -16.00 1.92
C SER A 204 11.05 -14.83 1.30
N ILE A 205 11.75 -14.00 0.54
CA ILE A 205 11.17 -12.89 -0.20
C ILE A 205 11.17 -13.30 -1.68
N ALA A 206 10.01 -13.23 -2.32
CA ALA A 206 9.82 -13.48 -3.73
C ALA A 206 9.94 -12.18 -4.54
N SER A 207 9.37 -11.08 -4.05
CA SER A 207 9.45 -9.77 -4.72
C SER A 207 9.45 -8.60 -3.72
N LEU A 208 10.06 -7.49 -4.12
CA LEU A 208 9.99 -6.19 -3.44
C LEU A 208 9.49 -5.14 -4.42
N ASP A 209 8.37 -4.50 -4.09
CA ASP A 209 7.65 -3.55 -4.95
C ASP A 209 7.40 -4.12 -6.35
N HIS A 210 7.00 -5.39 -6.41
CA HIS A 210 6.72 -6.13 -7.65
C HIS A 210 7.92 -6.27 -8.60
N ARG A 211 9.15 -6.17 -8.06
CA ARG A 211 10.41 -6.38 -8.78
C ARG A 211 11.25 -7.45 -8.07
N PRO A 212 12.27 -8.01 -8.75
CA PRO A 212 13.24 -8.90 -8.12
C PRO A 212 13.87 -8.23 -6.88
N PRO A 213 13.98 -8.92 -5.73
CA PRO A 213 14.46 -8.35 -4.48
C PRO A 213 15.89 -7.77 -4.57
N GLU A 214 16.73 -8.32 -5.45
CA GLU A 214 18.10 -7.88 -5.66
C GLU A 214 18.19 -6.44 -6.20
N GLN A 215 17.15 -5.98 -6.89
CA GLN A 215 17.10 -4.64 -7.45
C GLN A 215 16.73 -3.57 -6.41
N ALA A 216 16.20 -3.94 -5.25
CA ALA A 216 15.69 -2.98 -4.26
C ALA A 216 16.79 -2.05 -3.73
N ALA A 217 17.97 -2.59 -3.45
CA ALA A 217 19.10 -1.85 -2.88
C ALA A 217 19.77 -0.88 -3.86
N THR A 218 19.58 -1.06 -5.18
CA THR A 218 20.22 -0.23 -6.21
C THR A 218 19.31 0.86 -6.76
N ARG A 219 18.07 0.99 -6.26
CA ARG A 219 17.14 2.04 -6.73
C ARG A 219 17.57 3.40 -6.24
N THR A 220 17.49 4.38 -7.13
CA THR A 220 17.65 5.79 -6.77
C THR A 220 16.54 6.20 -5.80
N PRO A 221 16.88 6.77 -4.62
CA PRO A 221 15.87 7.24 -3.68
C PRO A 221 14.95 8.30 -4.29
N PHE A 222 13.69 8.32 -3.87
CA PHE A 222 12.63 9.17 -4.43
C PHE A 222 12.99 10.67 -4.44
N ARG A 223 13.79 11.10 -3.47
CA ARG A 223 14.23 12.50 -3.34
C ARG A 223 15.26 12.91 -4.38
N GLU A 224 15.99 11.95 -4.94
CA GLU A 224 17.04 12.15 -5.94
C GLU A 224 16.53 11.96 -7.37
N LEU A 225 15.32 11.41 -7.52
CA LEU A 225 14.66 11.30 -8.83
C LEU A 225 14.33 12.68 -9.41
N VAL A 226 14.59 12.85 -10.71
CA VAL A 226 14.40 14.11 -11.44
C VAL A 226 12.90 14.36 -11.69
N PRO A 227 12.31 15.43 -11.13
CA PRO A 227 10.90 15.73 -11.34
C PRO A 227 10.66 16.44 -12.68
N LEU A 228 9.64 16.00 -13.41
CA LEU A 228 9.18 16.60 -14.65
C LEU A 228 7.72 17.08 -14.55
N TYR A 229 7.30 17.90 -15.50
CA TYR A 229 5.87 18.13 -15.73
C TYR A 229 5.21 16.84 -16.21
N PRO A 230 3.92 16.63 -15.91
CA PRO A 230 3.14 15.56 -16.52
C PRO A 230 3.09 15.73 -18.05
N THR A 231 3.40 14.66 -18.78
CA THR A 231 3.39 14.62 -20.26
C THR A 231 2.50 13.50 -20.81
N GLN A 232 1.96 12.66 -19.94
CA GLN A 232 1.02 11.60 -20.28
C GLN A 232 -0.28 11.86 -19.56
N ARG A 233 -1.35 12.08 -20.32
CA ARG A 233 -2.70 12.30 -19.77
C ARG A 233 -3.26 11.01 -19.17
N LEU A 234 -3.88 11.13 -18.00
CA LEU A 234 -4.76 10.13 -17.41
C LEU A 234 -6.18 10.42 -17.90
N THR A 235 -6.57 9.79 -19.00
CA THR A 235 -7.89 9.99 -19.61
C THR A 235 -8.99 9.46 -18.70
N LEU A 236 -9.91 10.34 -18.29
CA LEU A 236 -11.04 10.00 -17.42
C LEU A 236 -12.28 9.58 -18.22
N GLU A 237 -12.47 10.09 -19.44
CA GLU A 237 -13.54 9.60 -20.30
C GLU A 237 -13.32 8.15 -20.77
N GLY A 238 -14.39 7.46 -21.15
CA GLY A 238 -14.32 6.14 -21.79
C GLY A 238 -14.45 4.94 -20.85
N SER A 239 -14.74 5.16 -19.56
CA SER A 239 -15.18 4.07 -18.67
C SER A 239 -16.50 3.46 -19.19
N PRO A 240 -16.89 2.24 -18.78
CA PRO A 240 -18.13 1.62 -19.26
C PRO A 240 -19.40 2.46 -19.02
N ASP A 241 -19.44 3.23 -17.93
CA ASP A 241 -20.51 4.18 -17.60
C ASP A 241 -20.30 5.57 -18.23
N ASN A 242 -19.08 5.87 -18.72
CA ASN A 242 -18.63 7.11 -19.35
C ASN A 242 -19.34 8.38 -18.84
N PRO A 243 -19.27 8.66 -17.53
CA PRO A 243 -20.04 9.73 -16.92
C PRO A 243 -19.64 11.09 -17.50
N ILE A 244 -20.62 11.97 -17.68
CA ILE A 244 -20.43 13.28 -18.30
C ILE A 244 -19.46 14.15 -17.49
N GLU A 245 -19.41 13.95 -16.18
CA GLU A 245 -18.51 14.61 -15.25
C GLU A 245 -17.05 14.36 -15.61
N MET A 246 -16.70 13.13 -15.97
CA MET A 246 -15.32 12.76 -16.36
C MET A 246 -14.97 13.35 -17.71
N ARG A 247 -15.92 13.37 -18.64
CA ARG A 247 -15.78 14.03 -19.94
C ARG A 247 -15.55 15.53 -19.80
N ILE A 248 -16.34 16.20 -18.96
CA ILE A 248 -16.20 17.65 -18.71
C ILE A 248 -14.88 17.93 -17.98
N MET A 249 -14.51 17.12 -16.98
CA MET A 249 -13.24 17.27 -16.27
C MET A 249 -12.04 17.15 -17.21
N ASP A 250 -12.05 16.17 -18.12
CA ASP A 250 -11.01 15.98 -19.14
C ASP A 250 -10.85 17.18 -20.10
N LEU A 251 -11.92 17.95 -20.32
CA LEU A 251 -11.91 19.14 -21.19
C LEU A 251 -11.45 20.40 -20.44
N VAL A 252 -11.81 20.53 -19.16
CA VAL A 252 -11.66 21.76 -18.36
C VAL A 252 -10.36 21.76 -17.53
N ALA A 253 -10.02 20.62 -16.95
CA ALA A 253 -8.87 20.48 -16.07
C ALA A 253 -8.25 19.08 -16.26
N PRO A 254 -7.55 18.84 -17.40
CA PRO A 254 -6.97 17.53 -17.70
C PRO A 254 -5.98 17.12 -16.60
N ILE A 255 -5.95 15.83 -16.28
CA ILE A 255 -5.06 15.27 -15.26
C ILE A 255 -3.96 14.46 -15.96
N GLY A 256 -2.71 14.71 -15.59
CA GLY A 256 -1.58 13.92 -16.06
C GLY A 256 -1.03 12.92 -15.04
N ARG A 257 -0.21 11.99 -15.51
CA ARG A 257 0.66 11.15 -14.68
C ARG A 257 1.67 12.04 -13.95
N GLY A 258 1.59 12.10 -12.63
CA GLY A 258 2.39 13.01 -11.82
C GLY A 258 1.70 14.31 -11.41
N GLN A 259 0.39 14.47 -11.66
CA GLN A 259 -0.35 15.69 -11.33
C GLN A 259 -0.45 15.91 -9.81
N ARG A 260 -0.36 17.17 -9.39
CA ARG A 260 -0.73 17.67 -8.05
C ARG A 260 -2.03 18.47 -8.16
N ALA A 261 -3.16 17.78 -8.10
CA ALA A 261 -4.47 18.41 -8.31
C ALA A 261 -5.20 18.65 -7.00
N LEU A 262 -5.85 19.81 -6.90
CA LEU A 262 -6.80 20.11 -5.84
C LEU A 262 -8.22 20.10 -6.38
N ILE A 263 -9.10 19.35 -5.73
CA ILE A 263 -10.55 19.44 -5.96
C ILE A 263 -11.10 20.37 -4.87
N VAL A 264 -11.31 21.63 -5.24
CA VAL A 264 -11.68 22.70 -4.32
C VAL A 264 -13.20 22.72 -4.23
N ALA A 265 -13.74 22.28 -3.11
CA ALA A 265 -15.17 22.01 -2.99
C ALA A 265 -15.76 22.62 -1.72
N PRO A 266 -16.79 23.48 -1.85
CA PRO A 266 -17.70 23.76 -0.74
C PRO A 266 -18.44 22.49 -0.30
N PRO A 267 -18.94 22.43 0.95
CA PRO A 267 -19.83 21.36 1.38
C PRO A 267 -21.05 21.21 0.45
N ARG A 268 -21.52 19.97 0.25
CA ARG A 268 -22.72 19.60 -0.54
C ARG A 268 -22.67 19.89 -2.05
N THR A 269 -21.48 19.99 -2.64
CA THR A 269 -21.30 20.24 -4.09
C THR A 269 -21.09 18.98 -4.94
N GLY A 270 -21.14 17.78 -4.35
CA GLY A 270 -20.96 16.51 -5.07
C GLY A 270 -19.53 15.96 -5.10
N LYS A 271 -18.62 16.51 -4.27
CA LYS A 271 -17.22 16.05 -4.08
C LYS A 271 -17.06 14.53 -4.07
N THR A 272 -17.79 13.83 -3.22
CA THR A 272 -17.62 12.38 -3.00
C THR A 272 -18.00 11.58 -4.26
N VAL A 273 -19.10 11.94 -4.92
CA VAL A 273 -19.54 11.30 -6.16
C VAL A 273 -18.52 11.51 -7.27
N LEU A 274 -17.99 12.73 -7.39
CA LEU A 274 -16.94 13.05 -8.35
C LEU A 274 -15.68 12.22 -8.10
N LEU A 275 -15.24 12.11 -6.84
CA LEU A 275 -14.07 11.32 -6.47
C LEU A 275 -14.24 9.83 -6.80
N GLN A 276 -15.44 9.29 -6.58
CA GLN A 276 -15.79 7.92 -6.98
C GLN A 276 -15.72 7.72 -8.50
N GLN A 277 -16.24 8.67 -9.28
CA GLN A 277 -16.19 8.62 -10.74
C GLN A 277 -14.74 8.68 -11.24
N ILE A 278 -13.88 9.53 -10.65
CA ILE A 278 -12.45 9.58 -10.95
C ILE A 278 -11.80 8.23 -10.65
N ALA A 279 -12.07 7.65 -9.48
CA ALA A 279 -11.53 6.35 -9.08
C ALA A 279 -11.91 5.23 -10.06
N ARG A 280 -13.20 5.12 -10.44
CA ARG A 280 -13.66 4.13 -11.42
C ARG A 280 -13.00 4.33 -12.79
N SER A 281 -12.87 5.58 -13.22
CA SER A 281 -12.25 5.92 -14.50
C SER A 281 -10.77 5.56 -14.54
N ILE A 282 -10.03 5.84 -13.46
CA ILE A 282 -8.61 5.42 -13.35
C ILE A 282 -8.50 3.89 -13.40
N VAL A 283 -9.36 3.16 -12.67
CA VAL A 283 -9.34 1.68 -12.67
C VAL A 283 -9.63 1.12 -14.07
N ALA A 284 -10.58 1.71 -14.79
CA ALA A 284 -10.97 1.24 -16.12
C ALA A 284 -9.94 1.61 -17.21
N ASN A 285 -9.48 2.86 -17.21
CA ASN A 285 -8.71 3.43 -18.32
C ASN A 285 -7.19 3.38 -18.11
N ALA A 286 -6.72 3.24 -16.86
CA ALA A 286 -5.31 3.21 -16.51
C ALA A 286 -4.98 2.00 -15.62
N PRO A 287 -5.16 0.75 -16.10
CA PRO A 287 -4.96 -0.47 -15.30
C PRO A 287 -3.49 -0.73 -14.92
N ASP A 288 -2.55 0.05 -15.44
CA ASP A 288 -1.14 0.04 -15.02
C ASP A 288 -0.88 0.97 -13.81
N VAL A 289 -1.81 1.87 -13.47
CA VAL A 289 -1.72 2.75 -12.31
C VAL A 289 -2.21 2.01 -11.06
N HIS A 290 -1.41 2.06 -10.00
CA HIS A 290 -1.81 1.60 -8.67
C HIS A 290 -2.61 2.71 -7.96
N LEU A 291 -3.90 2.48 -7.74
CA LEU A 291 -4.79 3.47 -7.14
C LEU A 291 -4.89 3.28 -5.62
N ILE A 292 -4.59 4.34 -4.86
CA ILE A 292 -4.79 4.37 -3.40
C ILE A 292 -5.83 5.45 -3.09
N ILE A 293 -6.92 5.07 -2.44
CA ILE A 293 -7.93 6.00 -1.94
C ILE A 293 -7.69 6.16 -0.44
N LEU A 294 -7.25 7.34 -0.03
CA LEU A 294 -6.93 7.68 1.35
C LEU A 294 -8.03 8.59 1.93
N LEU A 295 -8.81 8.03 2.85
CA LEU A 295 -9.91 8.73 3.53
C LEU A 295 -9.47 9.10 4.95
N VAL A 296 -9.44 10.40 5.26
CA VAL A 296 -8.94 10.94 6.54
C VAL A 296 -10.01 11.78 7.20
N ASP A 297 -10.35 11.42 8.44
CA ASP A 297 -11.34 12.10 9.27
C ASP A 297 -12.71 12.22 8.57
N GLU A 298 -13.05 11.18 7.79
CA GLU A 298 -14.33 11.07 7.09
C GLU A 298 -15.26 10.07 7.79
N ARG A 299 -16.52 10.05 7.38
CA ARG A 299 -17.55 9.23 8.03
C ARG A 299 -17.45 7.75 7.68
N PRO A 300 -17.68 6.81 8.63
CA PRO A 300 -17.61 5.38 8.38
C PRO A 300 -18.49 4.88 7.21
N GLU A 301 -19.68 5.46 7.05
CA GLU A 301 -20.58 5.12 5.96
C GLU A 301 -20.03 5.51 4.58
N GLU A 302 -19.31 6.64 4.49
CA GLU A 302 -18.67 7.10 3.25
C GLU A 302 -17.46 6.22 2.89
N VAL A 303 -16.73 5.72 3.91
CA VAL A 303 -15.67 4.72 3.71
C VAL A 303 -16.24 3.43 3.13
N THR A 304 -17.31 2.91 3.73
CA THR A 304 -17.95 1.67 3.28
C THR A 304 -18.50 1.81 1.86
N ASP A 305 -19.10 2.95 1.54
CA ASP A 305 -19.61 3.23 0.20
C ASP A 305 -18.48 3.24 -0.84
N MET A 306 -17.34 3.89 -0.53
CA MET A 306 -16.17 3.90 -1.40
C MET A 306 -15.60 2.49 -1.64
N GLU A 307 -15.50 1.68 -0.57
CA GLU A 307 -15.00 0.29 -0.66
C GLU A 307 -15.86 -0.61 -1.54
N ARG A 308 -17.18 -0.44 -1.51
CA ARG A 308 -18.12 -1.24 -2.30
C ARG A 308 -18.23 -0.75 -3.73
N THR A 309 -18.04 0.54 -3.94
CA THR A 309 -18.32 1.21 -5.20
C THR A 309 -17.17 1.14 -6.20
N ILE A 310 -15.93 1.01 -5.73
CA ILE A 310 -14.75 0.98 -6.61
C ILE A 310 -14.32 -0.48 -6.83
N PRO A 311 -14.58 -1.08 -8.01
CA PRO A 311 -14.14 -2.43 -8.31
C PRO A 311 -12.62 -2.46 -8.59
N GLY A 312 -12.05 -3.66 -8.68
CA GLY A 312 -10.70 -3.88 -9.20
C GLY A 312 -9.68 -4.38 -8.18
N THR A 313 -8.61 -4.99 -8.68
CA THR A 313 -7.55 -5.63 -7.89
C THR A 313 -6.33 -4.74 -7.66
N LYS A 314 -6.14 -3.69 -8.47
CA LYS A 314 -5.05 -2.71 -8.33
C LYS A 314 -5.53 -1.40 -7.68
N ARG A 315 -6.46 -1.52 -6.73
CA ARG A 315 -6.93 -0.42 -5.93
C ARG A 315 -6.89 -0.78 -4.46
N GLU A 316 -6.65 0.21 -3.63
CA GLU A 316 -6.64 0.07 -2.18
C GLU A 316 -7.46 1.21 -1.58
N VAL A 317 -8.31 0.88 -0.62
CA VAL A 317 -9.00 1.89 0.20
C VAL A 317 -8.38 1.82 1.58
N VAL A 318 -7.86 2.95 2.04
CA VAL A 318 -7.17 3.10 3.30
C VAL A 318 -7.83 4.25 4.04
N SER A 319 -8.28 4.00 5.26
CA SER A 319 -9.09 4.98 5.98
C SER A 319 -8.65 5.17 7.44
N SER A 320 -8.94 6.36 7.95
CA SER A 320 -8.97 6.66 9.38
C SER A 320 -10.18 7.57 9.60
N THR A 321 -11.25 7.04 10.18
CA THR A 321 -12.52 7.76 10.36
C THR A 321 -12.39 8.87 11.40
N PHE A 322 -13.39 9.75 11.50
CA PHE A 322 -13.42 10.86 12.47
C PHE A 322 -13.42 10.40 13.94
N ASP A 323 -13.71 9.13 14.22
CA ASP A 323 -13.67 8.55 15.58
C ASP A 323 -12.23 8.35 16.09
N GLU A 324 -11.24 8.46 15.21
CA GLU A 324 -9.84 8.15 15.48
C GLU A 324 -9.03 9.41 15.84
N PRO A 325 -7.96 9.29 16.65
CA PRO A 325 -7.15 10.45 17.03
C PRO A 325 -6.33 11.01 15.85
N ALA A 326 -5.99 12.30 15.92
CA ALA A 326 -5.21 12.98 14.89
C ALA A 326 -3.85 12.31 14.61
N ALA A 327 -3.14 11.85 15.65
CA ALA A 327 -1.91 11.04 15.50
C ALA A 327 -2.09 9.82 14.58
N ARG A 328 -3.26 9.17 14.64
CA ARG A 328 -3.57 8.01 13.79
C ARG A 328 -3.77 8.42 12.34
N HIS A 329 -4.45 9.53 12.06
CA HIS A 329 -4.58 10.08 10.71
C HIS A 329 -3.22 10.32 10.06
N LEU A 330 -2.29 10.95 10.81
CA LEU A 330 -0.94 11.22 10.34
C LEU A 330 -0.14 9.95 10.09
N LYS A 331 -0.26 8.96 10.98
CA LYS A 331 0.42 7.67 10.83
C LYS A 331 -0.03 6.93 9.57
N VAL A 332 -1.34 6.87 9.33
CA VAL A 332 -1.90 6.22 8.12
C VAL A 332 -1.42 6.95 6.86
N ALA A 333 -1.52 8.29 6.83
CA ALA A 333 -1.05 9.08 5.70
C ALA A 333 0.46 8.92 5.46
N ASP A 334 1.28 8.82 6.51
CA ASP A 334 2.71 8.56 6.38
C ASP A 334 2.97 7.18 5.75
N MET A 335 2.32 6.11 6.22
CA MET A 335 2.48 4.78 5.62
C MET A 335 2.07 4.76 4.14
N VAL A 336 0.97 5.43 3.78
CA VAL A 336 0.50 5.53 2.39
C VAL A 336 1.52 6.27 1.51
N ILE A 337 2.07 7.40 1.96
CA ILE A 337 3.03 8.14 1.13
C ILE A 337 4.38 7.43 1.03
N GLN A 338 4.81 6.71 2.07
CA GLN A 338 6.01 5.86 1.98
C GLN A 338 5.82 4.74 0.97
N LYS A 339 4.65 4.08 0.96
CA LYS A 339 4.28 3.08 -0.04
C LYS A 339 4.36 3.63 -1.45
N ALA A 340 3.67 4.73 -1.69
CA ALA A 340 3.61 5.35 -3.02
C ALA A 340 5.00 5.72 -3.54
N ARG A 341 5.89 6.26 -2.68
CA ARG A 341 7.28 6.57 -3.06
C ARG A 341 8.08 5.33 -3.42
N CYS A 342 8.00 4.24 -2.64
CA CYS A 342 8.71 3.00 -2.94
C CYS A 342 8.26 2.38 -4.28
N LEU A 343 6.96 2.40 -4.57
CA LEU A 343 6.43 1.94 -5.84
C LEU A 343 6.94 2.80 -7.02
N VAL A 344 7.00 4.12 -6.86
CA VAL A 344 7.51 5.02 -7.92
C VAL A 344 9.00 4.84 -8.15
N GLU A 345 9.80 4.64 -7.10
CA GLU A 345 11.22 4.27 -7.23
C GLU A 345 11.41 2.93 -7.97
N ALA A 346 10.44 2.01 -7.87
CA ALA A 346 10.43 0.74 -8.62
C ALA A 346 9.90 0.89 -10.07
N GLY A 347 9.60 2.13 -10.49
CA GLY A 347 9.12 2.46 -11.83
C GLY A 347 7.61 2.34 -12.03
N HIS A 348 6.81 2.23 -10.97
CA HIS A 348 5.35 2.13 -11.08
C HIS A 348 4.67 3.50 -11.08
N HIS A 349 3.51 3.57 -11.74
CA HIS A 349 2.63 4.74 -11.65
C HIS A 349 1.65 4.55 -10.48
N VAL A 350 1.56 5.56 -9.62
CA VAL A 350 0.69 5.55 -8.43
C VAL A 350 -0.21 6.77 -8.47
N ALA A 351 -1.50 6.59 -8.21
CA ALA A 351 -2.44 7.68 -8.00
C ALA A 351 -3.02 7.61 -6.58
N ILE A 352 -2.99 8.73 -5.86
CA ILE A 352 -3.62 8.86 -4.55
C ILE A 352 -4.81 9.81 -4.67
N LEU A 353 -6.00 9.32 -4.31
CA LEU A 353 -7.19 10.14 -4.09
C LEU A 353 -7.32 10.39 -2.60
N LEU A 354 -7.05 11.63 -2.16
CA LEU A 354 -7.06 12.03 -0.76
C LEU A 354 -8.33 12.80 -0.43
N ASP A 355 -9.13 12.26 0.48
CA ASP A 355 -10.31 12.92 1.03
C ASP A 355 -10.19 13.07 2.56
N SER A 356 -9.76 14.20 3.10
CA SER A 356 -9.37 15.45 2.42
C SER A 356 -8.01 15.99 2.89
N ILE A 357 -7.40 16.82 2.04
CA ILE A 357 -6.14 17.49 2.40
C ILE A 357 -6.35 18.51 3.53
N THR A 358 -7.53 19.13 3.58
CA THR A 358 -7.90 20.07 4.63
C THR A 358 -7.96 19.38 5.99
N ARG A 359 -8.60 18.21 6.07
CA ARG A 359 -8.67 17.43 7.30
C ARG A 359 -7.31 16.87 7.72
N LEU A 360 -6.48 16.43 6.77
CA LEU A 360 -5.11 16.03 7.06
C LEU A 360 -4.28 17.19 7.65
N ALA A 361 -4.45 18.40 7.13
CA ALA A 361 -3.79 19.59 7.65
C ALA A 361 -4.29 19.99 9.05
N ARG A 362 -5.59 19.85 9.33
CA ARG A 362 -6.15 20.02 10.68
C ARG A 362 -5.57 19.02 11.67
N ALA A 363 -5.48 17.74 11.28
CA ALA A 363 -4.88 16.70 12.11
C ALA A 363 -3.39 17.02 12.41
N ALA A 364 -2.64 17.46 11.40
CA ALA A 364 -1.25 17.88 11.57
C ALA A 364 -1.09 19.09 12.49
N ASN A 365 -2.05 20.02 12.46
CA ASN A 365 -2.06 21.17 13.36
C ASN A 365 -2.34 20.78 14.80
N ASN A 366 -3.27 19.86 15.04
CA ASN A 366 -3.60 19.40 16.39
C ASN A 366 -2.44 18.64 17.05
N GLU A 367 -1.62 17.95 16.27
CA GLU A 367 -0.45 17.20 16.75
C GLU A 367 0.85 18.03 16.77
N ALA A 368 0.81 19.26 16.25
CA ALA A 368 1.99 20.11 16.22
C ALA A 368 2.37 20.55 17.64
N PRO A 369 3.65 20.48 18.03
CA PRO A 369 4.09 21.04 19.31
C PRO A 369 3.83 22.54 19.35
N ALA A 370 3.20 23.01 20.44
CA ALA A 370 2.97 24.44 20.66
C ALA A 370 4.32 25.17 20.75
N ASN A 371 4.64 25.98 19.75
CA ASN A 371 5.91 26.72 19.68
C ASN A 371 5.73 28.23 19.88
N GLY A 372 4.50 28.67 20.16
CA GLY A 372 4.15 30.07 20.40
C GLY A 372 4.08 30.95 19.14
N LYS A 373 4.38 30.41 17.95
CA LYS A 373 4.31 31.12 16.67
C LYS A 373 3.12 30.62 15.86
N LEU A 374 1.98 31.25 16.11
CA LEU A 374 0.75 31.03 15.35
C LEU A 374 0.74 31.88 14.08
N LEU A 375 0.43 31.25 12.96
CA LEU A 375 0.05 31.88 11.72
C LEU A 375 -1.42 32.32 11.78
N SER A 376 -1.85 33.08 10.76
CA SER A 376 -3.27 33.42 10.59
C SER A 376 -4.13 32.15 10.61
N GLY A 377 -5.34 32.25 11.20
CA GLY A 377 -6.25 31.11 11.34
C GLY A 377 -5.89 30.14 12.48
N GLY A 378 -4.93 30.46 13.35
CA GLY A 378 -4.58 29.64 14.52
C GLY A 378 -3.77 28.39 14.16
N ILE A 379 -2.98 28.48 13.09
CA ILE A 379 -2.16 27.37 12.60
C ILE A 379 -0.75 27.48 13.19
N GLU A 380 -0.25 26.42 13.80
CA GLU A 380 1.14 26.35 14.25
C GLU A 380 2.09 26.42 13.05
N ALA A 381 3.16 27.22 13.13
CA ALA A 381 4.06 27.45 11.99
C ALA A 381 4.67 26.17 11.37
N THR A 382 4.81 25.11 12.17
CA THR A 382 5.35 23.81 11.72
C THR A 382 4.28 22.82 11.28
N ALA A 383 2.99 23.08 11.54
CA ALA A 383 1.90 22.14 11.29
C ALA A 383 1.79 21.72 9.82
N LEU A 384 1.95 22.69 8.91
CA LEU A 384 1.76 22.45 7.48
C LEU A 384 2.94 21.75 6.80
N GLN A 385 4.05 21.52 7.50
CA GLN A 385 5.24 20.90 6.88
C GLN A 385 4.95 19.49 6.35
N PHE A 386 4.33 18.64 7.17
CA PHE A 386 4.03 17.27 6.77
C PHE A 386 3.03 17.23 5.60
N PRO A 387 1.85 17.88 5.67
CA PRO A 387 0.87 17.80 4.59
C PRO A 387 1.35 18.50 3.30
N LYS A 388 2.13 19.60 3.38
CA LYS A 388 2.80 20.20 2.20
C LYS A 388 3.79 19.25 1.56
N ARG A 389 4.59 18.54 2.36
CA ARG A 389 5.52 17.51 1.84
C ARG A 389 4.77 16.31 1.27
N PHE A 390 3.66 15.91 1.87
CA PHE A 390 2.79 14.85 1.34
C PHE A 390 2.29 15.22 -0.05
N PHE A 391 1.61 16.36 -0.19
CA PHE A 391 1.03 16.79 -1.46
C PHE A 391 2.09 17.14 -2.51
N GLY A 392 3.16 17.82 -2.10
CA GLY A 392 4.32 18.14 -2.94
C GLY A 392 5.15 16.92 -3.36
N SER A 393 4.83 15.72 -2.86
CA SER A 393 5.45 14.49 -3.37
C SER A 393 4.96 14.14 -4.76
N ALA A 394 3.74 14.51 -5.15
CA ALA A 394 3.26 14.20 -6.50
C ALA A 394 4.08 14.90 -7.58
N ARG A 395 4.54 14.11 -8.55
CA ARG A 395 5.44 14.51 -9.63
C ARG A 395 5.54 13.40 -10.67
N ASN A 396 5.79 13.78 -11.91
CA ASN A 396 6.25 12.87 -12.95
C ASN A 396 7.77 12.68 -12.78
N ILE A 397 8.31 11.50 -13.05
CA ILE A 397 9.74 11.21 -12.91
C ILE A 397 10.35 10.87 -14.27
N GLU A 398 11.51 11.47 -14.56
CA GLU A 398 12.33 11.10 -15.72
C GLU A 398 12.79 9.64 -15.61
N ASP A 399 12.59 8.85 -16.68
CA ASP A 399 12.94 7.42 -16.77
C ASP A 399 12.40 6.54 -15.62
N GLY A 400 11.30 6.98 -14.99
CA GLY A 400 10.71 6.32 -13.83
C GLY A 400 9.19 6.25 -13.85
N GLY A 401 8.62 5.98 -12.67
CA GLY A 401 7.18 5.99 -12.47
C GLY A 401 6.62 7.41 -12.34
N SER A 402 5.40 7.53 -11.82
CA SER A 402 4.83 8.85 -11.51
C SER A 402 3.98 8.77 -10.26
N LEU A 403 4.01 9.81 -9.43
CA LEU A 403 3.08 9.96 -8.32
C LEU A 403 2.06 11.03 -8.63
N THR A 404 0.81 10.65 -8.88
CA THR A 404 -0.33 11.56 -8.99
C THR A 404 -1.03 11.67 -7.64
N ILE A 405 -1.36 12.87 -7.18
CA ILE A 405 -2.18 13.10 -5.98
C ILE A 405 -3.30 14.07 -6.34
N LEU A 406 -4.53 13.63 -6.13
CA LEU A 406 -5.73 14.47 -6.19
C LEU A 406 -6.27 14.59 -4.76
N GLY A 407 -6.13 15.77 -4.17
CA GLY A 407 -6.59 16.06 -2.82
C GLY A 407 -7.83 16.94 -2.85
N THR A 408 -8.88 16.56 -2.12
CA THR A 408 -10.03 17.45 -1.94
C THR A 408 -9.67 18.53 -0.91
N ALA A 409 -10.02 19.78 -1.20
CA ALA A 409 -9.82 20.92 -0.32
C ALA A 409 -11.17 21.59 -0.03
N LEU A 410 -11.50 21.72 1.25
CA LEU A 410 -12.74 22.36 1.68
C LEU A 410 -12.59 23.88 1.68
N ILE A 411 -13.56 24.56 1.08
CA ILE A 411 -13.69 26.02 1.11
C ILE A 411 -15.09 26.41 1.60
N GLU A 412 -15.29 27.68 1.93
CA GLU A 412 -16.59 28.20 2.37
C GLU A 412 -17.19 27.44 3.57
N THR A 413 -16.31 26.99 4.49
CA THR A 413 -16.70 26.30 5.72
C THR A 413 -17.01 27.28 6.86
N GLY A 414 -16.71 28.57 6.67
CA GLY A 414 -16.73 29.59 7.71
C GLY A 414 -15.50 29.57 8.64
N SER A 415 -14.54 28.68 8.39
CA SER A 415 -13.31 28.57 9.17
C SER A 415 -12.15 29.29 8.49
N LYS A 416 -11.60 30.33 9.15
CA LYS A 416 -10.37 31.01 8.69
C LYS A 416 -9.17 30.06 8.59
N MET A 417 -9.14 29.01 9.41
CA MET A 417 -8.10 27.98 9.32
C MET A 417 -8.14 27.28 7.96
N ASP A 418 -9.33 26.94 7.46
CA ASP A 418 -9.47 26.24 6.18
C ASP A 418 -9.09 27.13 5.00
N GLU A 419 -9.42 28.42 5.08
CA GLU A 419 -9.02 29.41 4.07
C GLU A 419 -7.49 29.50 3.97
N VAL A 420 -6.78 29.61 5.11
CA VAL A 420 -5.31 29.66 5.14
C VAL A 420 -4.71 28.34 4.65
N ILE A 421 -5.26 27.21 5.07
CA ILE A 421 -4.86 25.88 4.57
C ILE A 421 -4.99 25.83 3.05
N PHE A 422 -6.13 26.25 2.50
CA PHE A 422 -6.37 26.22 1.06
C PHE A 422 -5.35 27.06 0.30
N GLU A 423 -5.09 28.30 0.71
CA GLU A 423 -4.12 29.18 0.05
C GLU A 423 -2.70 28.59 0.05
N GLU A 424 -2.29 27.94 1.14
CA GLU A 424 -0.99 27.25 1.24
C GLU A 424 -0.86 26.07 0.26
N PHE A 425 -1.95 25.33 0.04
CA PHE A 425 -1.96 24.22 -0.92
C PHE A 425 -2.12 24.67 -2.36
N LYS A 426 -2.85 25.76 -2.61
CA LYS A 426 -3.02 26.37 -3.93
C LYS A 426 -1.68 26.71 -4.57
N GLY A 427 -0.76 27.30 -3.78
CA GLY A 427 0.61 27.58 -4.25
C GLY A 427 1.45 26.33 -4.55
N THR A 428 1.10 25.18 -3.97
CA THR A 428 1.83 23.91 -4.10
C THR A 428 1.31 23.06 -5.29
N GLY A 429 0.02 23.17 -5.58
CA GLY A 429 -0.66 22.47 -6.67
C GLY A 429 -0.30 22.99 -8.06
N ASN A 430 -0.59 22.17 -9.08
CA ASN A 430 -0.46 22.55 -10.49
C ASN A 430 -1.73 22.26 -11.31
N SER A 431 -2.81 21.83 -10.66
CA SER A 431 -4.16 21.72 -11.24
C SER A 431 -5.19 22.04 -10.15
N GLU A 432 -6.23 22.77 -10.52
CA GLU A 432 -7.32 23.15 -9.65
C GLU A 432 -8.63 22.82 -10.36
N LEU A 433 -9.49 22.05 -9.71
CA LEU A 433 -10.87 21.80 -10.12
C LEU A 433 -11.79 22.38 -9.06
N VAL A 434 -12.46 23.47 -9.38
CA VAL A 434 -13.28 24.21 -8.43
C VAL A 434 -14.74 23.81 -8.59
N LEU A 435 -15.39 23.45 -7.49
CA LEU A 435 -16.83 23.21 -7.46
C LEU A 435 -17.58 24.45 -6.94
N ASP A 436 -18.72 24.76 -7.55
CA ASP A 436 -19.53 25.95 -7.26
C ASP A 436 -20.87 25.58 -6.64
N ARG A 437 -21.18 26.17 -5.48
CA ARG A 437 -22.45 25.99 -4.79
C ARG A 437 -23.64 26.50 -5.60
N ARG A 438 -23.47 27.55 -6.42
CA ARG A 438 -24.52 28.11 -7.28
C ARG A 438 -25.05 27.08 -8.28
N LEU A 439 -24.17 26.21 -8.80
CA LEU A 439 -24.55 25.11 -9.68
C LEU A 439 -25.29 24.02 -8.90
N SER A 440 -24.75 23.58 -7.75
CA SER A 440 -25.36 22.52 -6.96
C SER A 440 -26.73 22.91 -6.37
N ASP A 441 -26.91 24.16 -5.96
CA ASP A 441 -28.18 24.68 -5.43
C ASP A 441 -29.28 24.67 -6.50
N ARG A 442 -28.90 24.85 -7.77
CA ARG A 442 -29.77 24.69 -8.95
C ARG A 442 -29.86 23.26 -9.47
N ARG A 443 -29.23 22.29 -8.79
CA ARG A 443 -29.17 20.85 -9.15
C ARG A 443 -28.49 20.59 -10.51
N ILE A 444 -27.51 21.41 -10.87
CA ILE A 444 -26.71 21.25 -12.08
C ILE A 444 -25.43 20.51 -11.72
N PHE A 445 -25.23 19.32 -12.32
CA PHE A 445 -24.06 18.47 -12.12
C PHE A 445 -23.42 18.09 -13.47
N PRO A 446 -22.07 18.08 -13.56
CA PRO A 446 -21.11 18.37 -12.51
C PRO A 446 -21.13 19.85 -12.09
N ALA A 447 -20.99 20.11 -10.80
CA ALA A 447 -21.01 21.47 -10.26
C ALA A 447 -19.63 22.16 -10.40
N ILE A 448 -18.99 22.04 -11.57
CA ILE A 448 -17.63 22.58 -11.83
C ILE A 448 -17.71 24.04 -12.29
N ASP A 449 -16.96 24.93 -11.64
CA ASP A 449 -16.70 26.27 -12.17
C ASP A 449 -15.62 26.19 -13.25
N ILE A 450 -16.03 26.31 -14.50
CA ILE A 450 -15.15 26.16 -15.67
C ILE A 450 -14.08 27.25 -15.69
N ASN A 451 -14.41 28.47 -15.29
CA ASN A 451 -13.54 29.63 -15.43
C ASN A 451 -12.47 29.65 -14.34
N ARG A 452 -12.78 29.09 -13.16
CA ARG A 452 -11.84 28.97 -12.02
C ARG A 452 -11.05 27.66 -12.02
N SER A 453 -11.39 26.72 -12.90
CA SER A 453 -10.70 25.44 -13.01
C SER A 453 -9.65 25.46 -14.12
N GLY A 454 -8.59 24.67 -13.96
CA GLY A 454 -7.58 24.53 -15.00
C GLY A 454 -6.33 23.78 -14.56
N THR A 455 -5.51 23.39 -15.54
CA THR A 455 -4.25 22.69 -15.32
C THR A 455 -3.08 23.50 -15.88
N ARG A 456 -2.04 23.71 -15.06
CA ARG A 456 -0.80 24.34 -15.55
C ARG A 456 -0.12 23.42 -16.55
N LYS A 457 0.41 24.01 -17.63
CA LYS A 457 1.09 23.27 -18.70
C LYS A 457 0.22 22.23 -19.40
N GLU A 458 -1.09 22.50 -19.52
CA GLU A 458 -2.05 21.59 -20.19
C GLU A 458 -1.72 21.33 -21.66
N GLU A 459 -0.94 22.19 -22.32
CA GLU A 459 -0.44 21.97 -23.68
C GLU A 459 0.43 20.71 -23.82
N LEU A 460 0.92 20.16 -22.70
CA LEU A 460 1.67 18.89 -22.65
C LEU A 460 0.76 17.66 -22.54
N LEU A 461 -0.53 17.85 -22.22
CA LEU A 461 -1.50 16.78 -21.99
C LEU A 461 -2.49 16.60 -23.12
N PHE A 462 -2.65 17.62 -23.95
CA PHE A 462 -3.46 17.57 -25.16
C PHE A 462 -2.59 17.40 -26.39
N THR A 463 -3.18 16.82 -27.43
CA THR A 463 -2.56 16.77 -28.75
C THR A 463 -2.54 18.16 -29.41
N LYS A 464 -1.68 18.34 -30.41
CA LYS A 464 -1.61 19.57 -31.22
C LYS A 464 -2.94 19.90 -31.93
N GLU A 465 -3.78 18.89 -32.15
CA GLU A 465 -5.08 19.00 -32.84
C GLU A 465 -6.22 19.37 -31.88
N GLU A 466 -6.15 18.93 -30.63
CA GLU A 466 -7.10 19.28 -29.57
C GLU A 466 -6.89 20.71 -29.07
N MET A 467 -5.63 21.14 -28.89
CA MET A 467 -5.31 22.41 -28.23
C MET A 467 -6.03 23.65 -28.81
N PRO A 468 -6.08 23.89 -30.14
CA PRO A 468 -6.81 25.03 -30.68
C PRO A 468 -8.31 25.00 -30.35
N ARG A 469 -8.91 23.80 -30.26
CA ARG A 469 -10.33 23.61 -29.96
C ARG A 469 -10.62 23.77 -28.48
N ILE A 470 -9.73 23.28 -27.61
CA ILE A 470 -9.77 23.54 -26.17
C ILE A 470 -9.69 25.04 -25.91
N TYR A 471 -8.76 25.74 -26.57
CA TYR A 471 -8.66 27.19 -26.45
C TYR A 471 -9.95 27.91 -26.87
N MET A 472 -10.53 27.53 -28.01
CA MET A 472 -11.80 28.09 -28.48
C MET A 472 -12.95 27.82 -27.50
N LEU A 473 -13.02 26.59 -26.98
CA LEU A 473 -13.99 26.19 -25.97
C LEU A 473 -13.92 27.10 -24.74
N HIS A 474 -12.74 27.24 -24.14
CA HIS A 474 -12.55 28.11 -22.98
C HIS A 474 -12.88 29.58 -23.30
N LYS A 475 -12.51 30.06 -24.49
CA LYS A 475 -12.82 31.44 -24.90
C LYS A 475 -14.33 31.70 -24.90
N VAL A 476 -15.11 30.81 -25.51
CA VAL A 476 -16.58 30.95 -25.57
C VAL A 476 -17.22 30.82 -24.18
N LEU A 477 -16.78 29.86 -23.39
CA LEU A 477 -17.35 29.59 -22.06
C LEU A 477 -17.02 30.68 -21.03
N ASN A 478 -15.88 31.36 -21.18
CA ASN A 478 -15.47 32.48 -20.32
C ASN A 478 -16.31 33.75 -20.54
N GLU A 479 -17.01 33.88 -21.67
CA GLU A 479 -17.91 35.03 -21.94
C GLU A 479 -19.29 34.84 -21.29
N MET A 480 -19.60 33.64 -20.79
CA MET A 480 -20.88 33.27 -20.16
C MET A 480 -20.81 33.34 -18.63
N ASP A 481 -21.96 33.53 -17.99
CA ASP A 481 -22.07 33.27 -16.54
C ASP A 481 -21.79 31.78 -16.24
N PRO A 482 -21.16 31.42 -15.10
CA PRO A 482 -20.83 30.03 -14.77
C PRO A 482 -22.00 29.04 -14.88
N VAL A 483 -23.23 29.47 -14.58
CA VAL A 483 -24.39 28.57 -14.70
C VAL A 483 -24.77 28.31 -16.16
N GLU A 484 -24.85 29.36 -16.96
CA GLU A 484 -25.13 29.26 -18.39
C GLU A 484 -24.03 28.48 -19.12
N SER A 485 -22.78 28.74 -18.76
CA SER A 485 -21.59 28.07 -19.28
C SER A 485 -21.67 26.55 -19.07
N MET A 486 -21.98 26.11 -17.84
CA MET A 486 -22.11 24.69 -17.52
C MET A 486 -23.34 24.04 -18.20
N GLU A 487 -24.50 24.70 -18.20
CA GLU A 487 -25.70 24.19 -18.88
C GLU A 487 -25.45 24.01 -20.39
N THR A 488 -24.80 24.99 -21.02
CA THR A 488 -24.41 24.95 -22.43
C THR A 488 -23.44 23.82 -22.71
N LEU A 489 -22.38 23.69 -21.90
CA LEU A 489 -21.38 22.63 -22.06
C LEU A 489 -22.01 21.25 -21.93
N ILE A 490 -22.82 21.01 -20.88
CA ILE A 490 -23.57 19.77 -20.68
C ILE A 490 -24.43 19.46 -21.91
N GLN A 491 -25.20 20.44 -22.39
CA GLN A 491 -26.10 20.24 -23.53
C GLN A 491 -25.34 19.83 -24.80
N LYS A 492 -24.16 20.40 -25.04
CA LYS A 492 -23.34 20.09 -26.21
C LYS A 492 -22.62 18.75 -26.09
N VAL A 493 -21.99 18.49 -24.94
CA VAL A 493 -21.27 17.23 -24.67
C VAL A 493 -22.22 16.04 -24.75
N ARG A 494 -23.46 16.16 -24.24
CA ARG A 494 -24.50 15.10 -24.34
C ARG A 494 -24.89 14.70 -25.76
N ARG A 495 -24.65 15.55 -26.76
CA ARG A 495 -24.96 15.23 -28.17
C ARG A 495 -23.91 14.33 -28.82
N THR A 496 -22.82 14.03 -28.12
CA THR A 496 -21.69 13.26 -28.62
C THR A 496 -21.34 12.14 -27.65
N GLN A 497 -20.68 11.10 -28.13
CA GLN A 497 -20.31 9.95 -27.29
C GLN A 497 -18.96 10.14 -26.59
N VAL A 498 -18.02 10.82 -27.25
CA VAL A 498 -16.64 11.02 -26.77
C VAL A 498 -16.19 12.46 -27.02
N ASN A 499 -15.22 12.93 -26.24
CA ASN A 499 -14.72 14.30 -26.31
C ASN A 499 -14.06 14.62 -27.65
N GLY A 500 -13.40 13.66 -28.29
CA GLY A 500 -12.87 13.85 -29.64
C GLY A 500 -13.95 14.29 -30.65
N GLN A 501 -15.14 13.65 -30.61
CA GLN A 501 -16.27 14.03 -31.46
C GLN A 501 -16.81 15.41 -31.11
N PHE A 502 -16.92 15.72 -29.81
CA PHE A 502 -17.33 17.04 -29.34
C PHE A 502 -16.38 18.13 -29.84
N LEU A 503 -15.08 17.97 -29.64
CA LEU A 503 -14.06 18.92 -30.06
C LEU A 503 -14.08 19.13 -31.57
N MET A 504 -14.30 18.09 -32.37
CA MET A 504 -14.43 18.22 -33.83
C MET A 504 -15.63 19.08 -34.27
N SER A 505 -16.68 19.16 -33.44
CA SER A 505 -17.85 20.04 -33.71
C SER A 505 -17.62 21.52 -33.36
N ILE A 506 -16.48 21.85 -32.71
CA ILE A 506 -16.12 23.22 -32.35
C ILE A 506 -15.31 23.82 -33.51
N GLY A 507 -15.83 24.90 -34.10
CA GLY A 507 -15.19 25.62 -35.21
C GLY A 507 -15.50 25.06 -36.61
N SER A 508 -16.44 24.12 -36.71
CA SER A 508 -17.10 23.72 -37.96
C SER A 508 -18.27 24.63 -38.31
#